data_AF-A0A7K4HFK9-F1
#
_entry.id   AF-A0A7K4HFK9-F1
#
_cell.length_a   1.000
_cell.length_b   1.000
_cell.length_c   1.000
_cell.angle_alpha   90.00
_cell.angle_beta   90.00
_cell.angle_gamma   90.00
#
_symmetry.space_group_name_H-M   'P 1'
#
loop_
_entity.id
_entity.type
_entity.pdbx_description
1 polymer ?
#
loop_
_entity_poly.entity_id
_entity_poly.type
_entity_poly.pdbx_seq_one_letter_code
_entity_poly.pdbx_strand_id
1 'polypeptide(L)'
;MKPPVCCICDKRLDYPDDGGLIYFKKRPSDKKWDKIMEENGMVGHPPYAEWFCGDHYEKASDLKNLPIDKALKMIIEPSIG
;
A
#
# COMPACT_ATOMS: atom_id res chain seq x y z
N MET A 1 -8.20 -6.74 -9.78
CA MET A 1 -7.69 -6.94 -8.40
C MET A 1 -6.19 -7.18 -8.46
N LYS A 2 -5.41 -6.56 -7.57
CA LYS A 2 -4.00 -6.88 -7.40
C LYS A 2 -3.88 -8.10 -6.46
N PRO A 3 -3.03 -9.10 -6.76
CA PRO A 3 -2.86 -10.25 -5.89
C PRO A 3 -2.33 -9.83 -4.51
N PRO A 4 -2.69 -10.56 -3.43
CA PRO A 4 -2.25 -10.25 -2.08
C PRO A 4 -0.81 -10.75 -1.90
N VAL A 5 0.14 -9.97 -2.40
CA VAL A 5 1.58 -10.24 -2.33
C VAL A 5 2.26 -9.04 -1.70
N CYS A 6 3.08 -9.27 -0.69
CA CYS A 6 3.80 -8.22 0.00
C CYS A 6 4.67 -7.42 -0.98
N CYS A 7 4.45 -6.11 -1.07
CA CYS A 7 5.18 -5.25 -1.99
C CYS A 7 6.65 -4.99 -1.60
N ILE A 8 7.11 -5.51 -0.47
CA ILE A 8 8.47 -5.35 0.05
C ILE A 8 9.34 -6.60 -0.20
N CYS A 9 8.79 -7.79 0.05
CA CYS A 9 9.55 -9.05 0.01
C CYS A 9 8.95 -10.13 -0.87
N ASP A 10 7.91 -9.81 -1.65
CA ASP A 10 7.21 -10.71 -2.56
C ASP A 10 6.58 -11.96 -1.90
N LYS A 11 6.52 -12.00 -0.56
CA LYS A 11 5.79 -13.04 0.18
C LYS A 11 4.30 -12.98 -0.18
N ARG A 12 3.75 -14.10 -0.64
CA ARG A 12 2.31 -14.26 -0.86
C ARG A 12 1.56 -14.34 0.47
N LEU A 13 0.41 -13.70 0.55
CA LEU A 13 -0.51 -13.77 1.69
C LEU A 13 -1.61 -14.76 1.32
N ASP A 14 -1.47 -16.02 1.77
CA ASP A 14 -2.39 -17.10 1.44
C ASP A 14 -3.51 -17.24 2.48
N TYR A 15 -3.27 -16.74 3.70
CA TYR A 15 -4.21 -16.73 4.81
C TYR A 15 -4.59 -15.30 5.25
N PRO A 16 -5.79 -15.09 5.84
CA PRO A 16 -6.24 -13.78 6.31
C PRO A 16 -5.28 -13.10 7.30
N ASP A 17 -4.55 -13.88 8.09
CA ASP A 17 -3.65 -13.38 9.14
C ASP A 17 -2.20 -13.20 8.66
N ASP A 18 -1.90 -13.51 7.39
CA ASP A 18 -0.55 -13.38 6.82
C ASP A 18 -0.12 -11.93 6.59
N GLY A 19 -1.04 -10.97 6.78
CA GLY A 19 -0.80 -9.55 6.58
C GLY A 19 -2.07 -8.80 6.20
N GLY A 20 -1.93 -7.70 5.46
CA GLY A 20 -3.09 -6.89 5.10
C GLY A 20 -2.83 -5.82 4.04
N LEU A 21 -3.93 -5.26 3.55
CA LEU A 21 -3.93 -4.13 2.62
C LEU A 21 -3.92 -2.83 3.43
N ILE A 22 -2.97 -1.95 3.16
CA ILE A 22 -2.87 -0.65 3.83
C ILE A 22 -3.13 0.45 2.81
N TYR A 23 -3.95 1.43 3.21
CA TYR A 23 -4.23 2.64 2.45
C TYR A 23 -3.42 3.80 3.02
N PHE A 24 -2.59 4.39 2.19
CA PHE A 24 -1.74 5.52 2.50
C PHE A 24 -2.43 6.86 2.24
N LYS A 25 -1.84 7.95 2.77
CA LYS A 25 -2.31 9.30 2.52
C LYS A 25 -2.27 9.62 1.02
N LYS A 26 -3.44 9.96 0.48
CA LYS A 26 -3.61 10.33 -0.93
C LYS A 26 -2.81 11.58 -1.29
N ARG A 27 -2.09 11.52 -2.40
CA ARG A 27 -1.49 12.65 -3.12
C ARG A 27 -2.54 13.33 -4.01
N PRO A 28 -2.27 14.53 -4.54
CA PRO A 28 -3.14 15.17 -5.53
C PRO A 28 -3.42 14.29 -6.76
N SER A 29 -2.43 13.55 -7.25
CA SER A 29 -2.57 12.60 -8.37
C SER A 29 -3.50 11.43 -8.04
N ASP A 30 -3.47 10.95 -6.80
CA ASP A 30 -4.30 9.83 -6.35
C ASP A 30 -5.78 10.25 -6.28
N LYS A 31 -6.05 11.48 -5.84
CA LYS A 31 -7.41 12.06 -5.88
C LYS A 31 -7.94 12.20 -7.32
N LYS A 32 -7.06 12.55 -8.26
CA LYS A 32 -7.41 12.61 -9.69
C LYS A 32 -7.75 11.22 -10.22
N TRP A 33 -7.00 10.20 -9.81
CA TRP A 33 -7.29 8.80 -10.17
C TRP A 33 -8.65 8.36 -9.63
N ASP A 34 -8.96 8.64 -8.35
CA ASP A 34 -10.26 8.31 -7.76
C ASP A 34 -11.41 8.94 -8.56
N LYS A 35 -11.28 10.23 -8.90
CA LYS A 35 -12.27 10.96 -9.70
C LYS A 35 -12.48 10.32 -11.07
N ILE A 36 -11.40 9.95 -11.77
CA ILE A 36 -11.49 9.27 -13.07
C ILE A 36 -12.19 7.92 -12.92
N MET A 37 -11.86 7.14 -11.89
CA MET A 37 -12.49 5.83 -11.65
C MET A 37 -13.98 5.98 -11.37
N GLU A 38 -14.37 6.93 -10.53
CA GLU A 38 -15.76 7.24 -10.21
C GLU A 38 -16.54 7.72 -11.46
N GLU A 39 -16.02 8.71 -12.18
CA GLU A 39 -16.67 9.28 -13.38
C GLU A 39 -16.91 8.24 -14.49
N ASN A 40 -16.03 7.25 -14.60
CA ASN A 40 -16.12 6.21 -15.63
C ASN A 40 -16.72 4.90 -15.11
N GLY A 41 -17.17 4.84 -13.85
CA GLY A 41 -17.71 3.62 -13.23
C GLY A 41 -16.70 2.47 -13.20
N MET A 42 -15.41 2.78 -13.13
CA MET A 42 -14.31 1.82 -13.16
C MET A 42 -13.89 1.41 -11.75
N VAL A 43 -13.38 0.19 -11.63
CA VAL A 43 -12.80 -0.35 -10.39
C VAL A 43 -11.36 -0.77 -10.63
N GLY A 44 -10.51 -0.57 -9.63
CA GLY A 44 -9.09 -0.86 -9.75
C GLY A 44 -8.39 -0.88 -8.40
N HIS A 45 -7.15 -1.38 -8.38
CA HIS A 45 -6.30 -1.27 -7.20
C HIS A 45 -5.81 0.19 -7.09
N PRO A 46 -6.13 0.91 -6.00
CA PRO A 46 -5.76 2.31 -5.89
C PRO A 46 -4.24 2.49 -5.81
N PRO A 47 -3.67 3.56 -6.40
CA PRO A 47 -2.22 3.80 -6.40
C PRO A 47 -1.65 4.16 -5.02
N TYR A 48 -2.52 4.36 -4.03
CA TYR A 48 -2.20 4.66 -2.63
C TYR A 48 -2.51 3.48 -1.70
N ALA A 49 -2.73 2.27 -2.23
CA ALA A 49 -2.95 1.07 -1.45
C ALA A 49 -1.91 0.02 -1.83
N GLU A 50 -1.39 -0.75 -0.86
CA GLU A 50 -0.48 -1.88 -1.13
C GLU A 50 -0.63 -2.98 -0.08
N TRP A 51 -0.27 -4.21 -0.47
CA TRP A 51 -0.28 -5.38 0.40
C TRP A 51 1.04 -5.53 1.15
N PHE A 52 0.96 -5.86 2.44
CA PHE A 52 2.13 -6.11 3.30
C PHE A 52 1.93 -7.40 4.07
N CYS A 53 2.94 -8.27 4.12
CA CYS A 53 2.93 -9.42 5.02
C CYS A 53 3.01 -8.96 6.49
N GLY A 54 2.71 -9.84 7.44
CA GLY A 54 2.72 -9.53 8.87
C GLY A 54 3.99 -8.80 9.33
N ASP A 55 5.15 -9.25 8.88
CA ASP A 55 6.45 -8.65 9.24
C ASP A 55 6.59 -7.18 8.80
N HIS A 56 5.99 -6.80 7.67
CA HIS A 56 6.05 -5.44 7.13
C HIS A 56 4.79 -4.61 7.44
N TYR A 57 3.70 -5.25 7.84
CA TYR A 57 2.40 -4.63 8.03
C TYR A 57 2.44 -3.58 9.14
N GLU A 58 3.05 -3.89 10.29
CA GLU A 58 3.12 -2.97 11.43
C GLU A 58 3.86 -1.67 11.06
N LYS A 59 5.08 -1.79 10.53
CA LYS A 59 5.88 -0.65 10.09
C LYS A 59 5.16 0.16 9.00
N ALA A 60 4.49 -0.51 8.05
CA ALA A 60 3.73 0.17 7.01
C ALA A 60 2.48 0.89 7.57
N SER A 61 1.82 0.30 8.58
CA SER A 61 0.65 0.86 9.24
C SER A 61 0.98 2.16 9.99
N ASP A 62 2.13 2.23 10.65
CA ASP A 62 2.61 3.45 11.32
C ASP A 62 2.85 4.59 10.33
N LEU A 63 3.22 4.25 9.11
CA LEU A 63 3.53 5.20 8.04
C LEU A 63 2.30 5.54 7.16
N LYS A 64 1.10 5.02 7.45
CA LYS A 64 -0.11 5.23 6.63
C LYS A 64 -0.48 6.71 6.42
N ASN A 65 -0.04 7.58 7.33
CA ASN A 65 -0.26 9.02 7.25
C ASN A 65 0.67 9.74 6.24
N LEU A 66 1.63 9.02 5.65
CA LEU A 66 2.51 9.51 4.60
C LEU A 66 2.04 9.05 3.21
N PRO A 67 2.44 9.73 2.13
CA PRO A 67 2.31 9.21 0.77
C PRO A 67 3.06 7.89 0.61
N ILE A 68 2.49 6.99 -0.20
CA ILE A 68 2.99 5.61 -0.36
C ILE A 68 4.47 5.55 -0.76
N ASP A 69 4.92 6.43 -1.66
CA ASP A 69 6.31 6.51 -2.11
C ASP A 69 7.28 6.84 -0.95
N LYS A 70 6.86 7.72 -0.03
CA LYS A 70 7.65 8.06 1.16
C LYS A 70 7.64 6.91 2.16
N ALA A 71 6.48 6.30 2.39
CA ALA A 71 6.35 5.19 3.32
C ALA A 71 7.21 3.99 2.88
N LEU A 72 7.11 3.60 1.61
CA LEU A 72 7.90 2.49 1.05
C LEU A 72 9.40 2.75 1.17
N LYS A 73 9.86 3.97 0.88
CA LYS A 73 11.27 4.33 1.05
C LYS A 73 11.75 4.11 2.50
N MET A 74 10.95 4.53 3.49
CA MET A 74 11.28 4.34 4.91
C MET A 74 11.22 2.87 5.36
N ILE A 75 10.41 2.04 4.69
CA ILE A 75 10.32 0.61 4.97
C ILE A 75 11.56 -0.12 4.45
N ILE A 76 11.93 0.13 3.19
CA ILE A 76 13.01 -0.54 2.44
C ILE A 76 14.40 -0.09 2.89
N GLU A 77 14.56 1.19 3.24
CA GLU A 77 15.79 1.75 3.80
C GLU A 77 15.62 1.90 5.32
N PRO A 78 15.61 0.82 6.13
CA PRO A 78 15.71 0.99 7.56
C PRO A 78 17.03 1.71 7.82
N SER A 79 16.93 2.93 8.35
CA SER A 79 18.06 3.73 8.80
C SER A 79 19.03 2.82 9.53
N ILE A 80 20.25 2.70 9.00
CA ILE A 80 21.38 2.12 9.73
C ILE A 80 21.53 3.01 10.97
N GLY A 81 21.09 2.51 12.12
CA GLY A 81 21.13 3.18 13.42
C GLY A 81 21.72 2.24 14.44
#